data_AF-A0A9X4QUI0-F1
#
_entry.id   AF-A0A9X4QUI0-F1
#
_cell.length_a   1.000
_cell.length_b   1.000
_cell.length_c   1.000
_cell.angle_alpha   90.00
_cell.angle_beta   90.00
_cell.angle_gamma   90.00
#
_symmetry.space_group_name_H-M   'P 1'
#
loop_
_entity.id
_entity.type
_entity.pdbx_description
1 polymer ?
#
loop_
_entity_poly.entity_id
_entity_poly.type
_entity_poly.pdbx_seq_one_letter_code
_entity_poly.pdbx_strand_id
1 'polypeptide(L)'
;MPDDVAALVSRLTEDEVELELVNLHPSRARRLIVQASGYGEHRIVRVHAGQLSGELKLATYVEAGAPWPAAERTTRTTEIGAPAFEVELAPASRLPLVLEVERHAYKPSYRQPWETA
;
A
#
# COMPACT_ATOMS: atom_id res chain seq x y z
N MET A 1 -11.12 5.43 -7.94
CA MET A 1 -10.12 4.35 -8.12
C MET A 1 -10.15 3.91 -9.56
N PRO A 2 -9.01 3.56 -10.18
CA PRO A 2 -9.00 3.00 -11.54
C PRO A 2 -9.71 1.64 -11.61
N ASP A 3 -10.12 1.26 -12.82
CA ASP A 3 -10.73 -0.04 -13.07
C ASP A 3 -9.79 -1.19 -12.69
N ASP A 4 -10.39 -2.25 -12.16
CA ASP A 4 -9.70 -3.47 -11.69
C ASP A 4 -8.70 -3.24 -10.56
N VAL A 5 -8.76 -2.08 -9.87
CA VAL A 5 -7.94 -1.80 -8.69
C VAL A 5 -8.80 -1.72 -7.45
N ALA A 6 -8.45 -2.52 -6.44
CA ALA A 6 -9.00 -2.42 -5.09
C ALA A 6 -7.93 -1.86 -4.13
N ALA A 7 -8.40 -1.15 -3.11
CA ALA A 7 -7.57 -0.69 -2.01
C ALA A 7 -8.27 -0.98 -0.68
N LEU A 8 -7.52 -1.49 0.29
CA LEU A 8 -7.97 -1.70 1.66
C LEU A 8 -7.04 -0.94 2.60
N VAL A 9 -7.58 -0.04 3.41
CA VAL A 9 -6.86 0.52 4.56
C VAL A 9 -7.24 -0.31 5.78
N SER A 10 -6.31 -1.11 6.30
CA SER A 10 -6.54 -2.00 7.45
C SER A 10 -6.26 -1.31 8.79
N ARG A 11 -5.36 -0.33 8.79
CA ARG A 11 -5.01 0.46 9.96
C ARG A 11 -4.67 1.89 9.58
N LEU A 12 -5.08 2.83 10.43
CA LEU A 12 -4.79 4.24 10.31
C LEU A 12 -4.47 4.79 11.70
N THR A 13 -3.26 5.29 11.91
CA THR A 13 -2.83 6.00 13.12
C THR A 13 -2.45 7.44 12.76
N GLU A 14 -1.85 8.17 13.71
CA GLU A 14 -1.37 9.54 13.48
C GLU A 14 -0.19 9.60 12.50
N ASP A 15 0.67 8.60 12.54
CA ASP A 15 1.97 8.56 11.87
C ASP A 15 2.10 7.40 10.89
N GLU A 16 1.07 6.55 10.76
CA GLU A 16 1.14 5.37 9.92
C GLU A 16 -0.18 5.00 9.24
N VAL A 17 -0.08 4.48 8.02
CA VAL A 17 -1.19 3.90 7.26
C VAL A 17 -0.81 2.52 6.75
N GLU A 18 -1.60 1.50 7.09
CA GLU A 18 -1.51 0.18 6.47
C GLU A 18 -2.49 0.10 5.30
N LEU A 19 -1.95 -0.13 4.10
CA LEU A 19 -2.68 -0.09 2.84
C LEU A 19 -2.38 -1.36 2.02
N GLU A 20 -3.41 -2.09 1.60
CA GLU A 20 -3.27 -3.15 0.60
C GLU A 20 -3.85 -2.69 -0.74
N LEU A 21 -3.01 -2.69 -1.77
CA LEU A 21 -3.42 -2.44 -3.14
C LEU A 21 -3.50 -3.75 -3.91
N VAL A 22 -4.56 -3.96 -4.68
CA VAL A 22 -4.76 -5.18 -5.47
C VAL A 22 -5.11 -4.81 -6.90
N ASN A 23 -4.38 -5.39 -7.86
CA ASN A 23 -4.73 -5.36 -9.27
C ASN A 23 -5.43 -6.68 -9.64
N LEU A 24 -6.72 -6.61 -9.90
CA LEU A 24 -7.60 -7.73 -10.25
C LEU A 24 -7.51 -8.10 -11.73
N HIS A 25 -6.90 -7.26 -12.58
CA HIS A 25 -6.83 -7.55 -14.00
C HIS A 25 -5.85 -8.70 -14.26
N PRO A 26 -6.24 -9.75 -15.02
CA PRO A 26 -5.45 -10.98 -15.15
C PRO A 26 -4.15 -10.82 -15.94
N SER A 27 -4.06 -9.82 -16.83
CA SER A 27 -2.92 -9.69 -17.76
C SER A 27 -2.40 -8.26 -18.00
N ARG A 28 -2.92 -7.24 -17.31
CA ARG A 28 -2.51 -5.84 -17.52
C ARG A 28 -2.06 -5.23 -16.21
N ALA A 29 -0.92 -4.57 -16.24
CA ALA A 29 -0.44 -3.78 -15.10
C ALA A 29 -1.33 -2.55 -14.87
N ARG A 30 -1.23 -1.98 -13.66
CA ARG A 30 -1.90 -0.73 -13.28
C ARG A 30 -0.87 0.21 -12.66
N ARG A 31 -0.87 1.47 -13.11
CA ARG A 31 -0.08 2.54 -12.49
C ARG A 31 -0.98 3.41 -11.65
N LEU A 32 -0.52 3.72 -10.45
CA LEU A 32 -1.25 4.46 -9.45
C LEU A 32 -0.36 5.54 -8.87
N ILE A 33 -0.97 6.67 -8.53
CA ILE A 33 -0.35 7.64 -7.63
C ILE A 33 -1.02 7.48 -6.27
N VAL A 34 -0.22 7.25 -5.23
CA VAL A 34 -0.67 7.16 -3.85
C VAL A 34 -0.32 8.47 -3.16
N GLN A 35 -1.35 9.21 -2.73
CA GLN A 35 -1.20 10.49 -2.04
C GLN A 35 -1.52 10.34 -0.55
N ALA A 36 -0.72 11.00 0.30
CA ALA A 36 -0.78 10.89 1.76
C ALA A 36 -2.10 11.40 2.37
N SER A 37 -2.74 12.39 1.73
CA SER A 37 -4.02 12.95 2.14
C SER A 37 -4.75 13.57 0.94
N GLY A 38 -6.05 13.87 1.08
CA GLY A 38 -6.84 14.46 -0.02
C GLY A 38 -6.35 15.83 -0.50
N TYR A 39 -5.66 16.59 0.36
CA TYR A 39 -5.19 17.95 0.07
C TYR A 39 -3.65 18.06 -0.04
N GLY A 40 -2.93 16.93 -0.08
CA GLY A 40 -1.46 16.91 -0.19
C GLY A 40 -0.71 17.48 1.02
N GLU A 41 -1.37 17.56 2.18
CA GLU A 41 -0.84 18.20 3.39
C GLU A 41 0.18 17.36 4.15
N HIS A 42 0.12 16.04 3.96
CA HIS A 42 0.95 15.09 4.69
C HIS A 42 2.12 14.67 3.80
N ARG A 43 3.27 14.42 4.42
CA ARG A 43 4.45 13.87 3.75
C ARG A 43 4.51 12.38 4.03
N ILE A 44 4.67 11.58 2.98
CA ILE A 44 5.08 10.18 3.14
C ILE A 44 6.60 10.20 3.32
N VAL A 45 7.05 9.84 4.51
CA VAL A 45 8.48 9.77 4.84
C VAL A 45 9.06 8.54 4.17
N ARG A 46 8.43 7.39 4.42
CA ARG A 46 8.93 6.08 4.03
C ARG A 46 7.78 5.14 3.70
N VAL A 47 8.04 4.20 2.80
CA VAL A 47 7.12 3.11 2.45
C VAL A 47 7.80 1.77 2.65
N HIS A 48 7.12 0.88 3.37
CA HIS A 48 7.49 -0.52 3.50
C HIS A 48 6.58 -1.36 2.61
N ALA A 49 7.10 -1.80 1.47
CA ALA A 49 6.40 -2.67 0.55
C ALA A 49 6.65 -4.13 0.91
N GLY A 50 5.58 -4.85 1.26
CA GLY A 50 5.65 -6.28 1.51
C GLY A 50 5.44 -7.08 0.25
N GLN A 51 6.35 -8.02 -0.04
CA GLN A 51 6.13 -9.08 -0.99
C GLN A 51 5.77 -10.34 -0.21
N LEU A 52 4.66 -10.97 -0.57
CA LEU A 52 4.34 -12.27 -0.01
C LEU A 52 5.05 -13.32 -0.84
N SER A 53 5.83 -14.12 -0.13
CA SER A 53 6.55 -15.25 -0.68
C SER A 53 6.07 -16.52 -0.03
N GLY A 54 6.23 -17.63 -0.73
CA GLY A 54 5.87 -18.94 -0.22
C GLY A 54 4.53 -19.45 -0.74
N GLU A 55 4.31 -20.72 -0.43
CA GLU A 55 3.15 -21.48 -0.88
C GLU A 55 1.89 -21.08 -0.09
N LEU A 56 0.73 -21.11 -0.76
CA LEU A 56 -0.55 -20.91 -0.09
C LEU A 56 -0.75 -22.06 0.91
N LYS A 57 -0.52 -21.78 2.19
CA LYS A 57 -0.75 -22.75 3.27
C LYS A 57 -2.25 -22.76 3.60
N LEU A 58 -2.98 -23.69 2.99
CA LEU A 58 -4.35 -23.98 3.39
C LEU A 58 -4.31 -24.92 4.60
N ALA A 59 -4.73 -24.43 5.76
CA ALA A 59 -4.92 -25.29 6.93
C ALA A 59 -6.29 -25.99 6.82
N THR A 60 -6.30 -27.29 6.52
CA THR A 60 -7.51 -28.13 6.55
C THR A 60 -7.97 -28.43 7.98
N TYR A 61 -7.03 -28.38 8.93
CA TYR A 61 -7.28 -28.50 10.37
C TYR A 61 -6.20 -27.69 11.11
N VAL A 62 -6.64 -26.85 12.04
CA VAL A 62 -5.77 -26.11 12.96
C VAL A 62 -6.19 -26.48 14.36
N GLU A 63 -5.26 -26.96 15.18
CA GLU A 63 -5.56 -27.23 16.58
C GLU A 63 -6.01 -25.94 17.27
N ALA A 64 -6.91 -26.07 18.25
CA ALA A 64 -7.39 -24.93 19.01
C ALA A 64 -6.21 -24.22 19.69
N GLY A 65 -5.97 -22.97 19.31
CA GLY A 65 -4.86 -22.15 19.82
C GLY A 65 -3.56 -22.24 19.02
N ALA A 66 -3.50 -23.07 17.97
CA ALA A 66 -2.41 -22.99 17.00
C ALA A 66 -2.50 -21.65 16.24
N PRO A 67 -1.39 -20.90 16.09
CA PRO A 67 -1.39 -19.68 15.30
C PRO A 67 -1.75 -20.01 13.86
N TRP A 68 -2.55 -19.15 13.23
CA TRP A 68 -2.83 -19.27 11.80
C TRP A 68 -1.50 -19.28 11.03
N PRO A 69 -1.31 -20.16 10.03
CA PRO A 69 -0.07 -20.20 9.26
C PRO A 69 0.18 -18.84 8.61
N ALA A 70 1.16 -18.11 9.13
CA ALA A 70 1.58 -16.85 8.55
C ALA A 70 2.26 -17.12 7.21
N ALA A 71 1.86 -16.39 6.18
CA ALA A 71 2.63 -16.33 4.94
C ALA A 71 3.99 -15.68 5.24
N GLU A 72 5.03 -16.16 4.59
CA GLU A 72 6.32 -15.49 4.65
C GLU A 72 6.20 -14.15 3.92
N ARG A 73 6.68 -13.08 4.57
CA ARG A 73 6.62 -11.74 4.02
C ARG A 73 8.01 -11.15 4.05
N THR A 74 8.51 -10.78 2.87
CA THR A 74 9.71 -9.98 2.75
C THR A 74 9.30 -8.53 2.58
N THR A 75 9.95 -7.63 3.31
CA THR A 75 9.66 -6.20 3.24
C THR A 75 10.81 -5.47 2.58
N ARG A 76 10.50 -4.63 1.58
CA ARG A 76 11.42 -3.66 1.00
C ARG A 76 11.02 -2.25 1.43
N THR A 77 11.99 -1.53 1.97
CA THR A 77 11.81 -0.15 2.44
C THR A 77 12.33 0.84 1.40
N THR A 78 11.59 1.94 1.19
CA THR A 78 11.99 3.04 0.30
C THR A 78 11.69 4.39 0.96
N GLU A 79 12.67 5.30 0.98
CA GLU A 79 12.46 6.69 1.37
C GLU A 79 11.70 7.43 0.26
N ILE A 80 10.66 8.18 0.62
CA ILE A 80 9.82 8.92 -0.33
C ILE A 80 10.02 10.43 -0.17
N GLY A 81 9.86 10.96 1.05
CA GLY A 81 10.05 12.37 1.36
C GLY A 81 9.12 13.33 0.60
N ALA A 82 7.95 12.86 0.14
CA ALA A 82 7.06 13.58 -0.78
C ALA A 82 5.57 13.39 -0.39
N PRO A 83 4.65 14.27 -0.84
CA PRO A 83 3.23 14.13 -0.53
C PRO A 83 2.53 12.98 -1.27
N ALA A 84 3.17 12.46 -2.33
CA ALA A 84 2.69 11.33 -3.11
C ALA A 84 3.87 10.55 -3.72
N PHE A 85 3.60 9.32 -4.15
CA PHE A 85 4.52 8.52 -4.96
C PHE A 85 3.78 7.69 -6.01
N GLU A 86 4.49 7.28 -7.05
CA GLU A 86 3.97 6.36 -8.07
C GLU A 86 4.25 4.90 -7.72
N VAL A 87 3.31 4.03 -8.06
CA VAL A 87 3.47 2.58 -7.94
C VAL A 87 2.89 1.87 -9.15
N GLU A 88 3.60 0.85 -9.61
CA GLU A 88 3.12 -0.07 -10.63
C GLU A 88 2.74 -1.40 -9.98
N LEU A 89 1.50 -1.84 -10.21
CA LEU A 89 1.00 -3.15 -9.81
C LEU A 89 1.06 -4.09 -11.00
N ALA A 90 1.77 -5.20 -10.85
CA ALA A 90 1.76 -6.29 -11.82
C ALA A 90 0.33 -6.84 -12.02
N PRO A 91 0.04 -7.53 -13.14
CA PRO A 91 -1.22 -8.25 -13.30
C PRO A 91 -1.46 -9.24 -12.16
N ALA A 92 -2.73 -9.42 -11.76
CA ALA A 92 -3.15 -10.38 -10.73
C ALA A 92 -2.29 -10.35 -9.45
N SER A 93 -1.94 -9.15 -8.99
CA SER A 93 -1.02 -8.96 -7.88
C SER A 93 -1.65 -8.20 -6.73
N ARG A 94 -1.09 -8.41 -5.54
CA ARG A 94 -1.37 -7.63 -4.34
C ARG A 94 -0.07 -7.04 -3.80
N LEU A 95 -0.16 -5.80 -3.34
CA LEU A 95 0.96 -5.05 -2.80
C LEU A 95 0.53 -4.43 -1.47
N PRO A 96 0.79 -5.14 -0.36
CA PRO A 96 0.58 -4.58 0.97
C PRO A 96 1.72 -3.62 1.32
N LEU A 97 1.35 -2.44 1.77
CA LEU A 97 2.19 -1.28 2.06
C LEU A 97 1.97 -0.83 3.50
N VAL A 98 3.05 -0.36 4.12
CA VAL A 98 2.98 0.47 5.32
C VAL A 98 3.60 1.82 4.98
N LEU A 99 2.85 2.89 5.18
CA LEU A 99 3.27 4.26 4.90
C LEU A 99 3.54 4.95 6.22
N GLU A 100 4.78 5.39 6.46
CA GLU A 100 5.10 6.31 7.55
C GLU A 100 4.83 7.75 7.08
N VAL A 101 4.05 8.50 7.85
CA VAL A 101 3.58 9.84 7.46
C VAL A 101 3.92 10.90 8.50
N GLU A 102 4.34 12.07 8.02
CA GLU A 102 4.48 13.30 8.79
C GLU A 102 3.28 14.20 8.46
N ARG A 103 2.43 14.49 9.44
CA ARG A 103 1.21 15.29 9.26
C ARG A 103 1.54 16.77 9.12
N HIS A 104 0.73 17.47 8.32
CA HIS A 104 0.77 18.93 8.14
C HIS A 104 2.15 19.49 7.70
N ALA A 105 2.94 18.69 7.00
CA ALA A 105 4.24 19.10 6.44
C ALA A 105 4.09 20.12 5.28
N TYR A 106 2.92 20.20 4.66
CA TYR A 106 2.61 21.11 3.56
C TYR A 106 1.30 21.87 3.79
N LYS A 107 1.13 22.99 3.07
CA LYS A 107 -0.15 23.71 3.05
C LYS A 107 -1.19 22.94 2.23
N PRO A 108 -2.44 22.84 2.69
CA PRO A 108 -3.51 22.21 1.92
C PRO A 108 -3.70 22.85 0.54
N SER A 109 -3.97 22.01 -0.45
CA SER A 109 -4.19 22.42 -1.84
C SER A 109 -5.22 21.53 -2.52
N TYR A 110 -5.93 22.09 -3.50
CA TYR A 110 -6.77 21.32 -4.44
C TYR A 110 -5.98 20.78 -5.65
N ARG A 111 -4.67 21.10 -5.72
CA ARG A 111 -3.79 20.60 -6.77
C ARG A 111 -3.78 19.07 -6.74
N GLN A 112 -3.94 18.48 -7.91
CA GLN A 112 -3.98 17.03 -8.04
C GLN A 112 -2.56 16.48 -8.19
N PRO A 113 -2.26 15.27 -7.69
CA PRO A 113 -0.89 14.77 -7.68
C PRO A 113 -0.32 14.53 -9.09
N TRP A 114 -1.16 14.22 -10.08
CA TRP A 114 -0.77 14.06 -11.49
C TRP A 114 -0.50 15.37 -12.23
N GLU A 115 -0.70 16.54 -11.59
CA GLU A 115 -0.29 17.83 -12.14
C GLU A 115 1.19 18.14 -11.86
N THR A 116 1.85 17.30 -11.05
CA THR A 116 3.25 17.44 -10.61
C THR A 116 4.13 16.23 -10.92
N ALA A 117 3.55 15.14 -11.44
CA ALA A 117 4.24 13.93 -11.83
C ALA A 117 4.93 14.09 -13.21
#